data_AF-A0A519LDY2-F1
#
_entry.id   AF-A0A519LDY2-F1
#
_cell.length_a   1.000
_cell.length_b   1.000
_cell.length_c   1.000
_cell.angle_alpha   90.00
_cell.angle_beta   90.00
_cell.angle_gamma   90.00
#
_symmetry.space_group_name_H-M   'P 1'
#
loop_
_entity.id
_entity.type
_entity.pdbx_description
1 polymer ?
#
loop_
_entity_poly.entity_id
_entity_poly.type
_entity_poly.pdbx_seq_one_letter_code
_entity_poly.pdbx_strand_id
1 'polypeptide(L)'
;MDLDEYDRQLVGFADALDVREGNWEGYLPGLFGASQDAEDCVTLRQAMLTDQDRERCRPYLEIGFFPAPDKDRRLAWWAFAFEVCDRYQNRALERSCALYNRCQPLFVGAPKLFDHIRKRQTNGQPDLELIDSGAVLAINDSEIYVVGPGYGKLAQQLDAQIPVWARKEFPQAPLFLRLDPSRHFKTQPLQALFEASIVPADPRWMKTLALFPEMTAYAQYELLGDLEQEGMEAYRDYALRHVRRLEIRATRTDPDYLSMILEELPRPDESNGLMIGRCIHLDTRAPWGTPIRDAVLQHLDLAINVYRDGDRALRMSNTLQHGKSQSATYRTHLLRIEAVPFTALFGFAEMFFKSNSLLKEWLAEVLPSEPQEPEPVPVG
;
A
#
# COMPACT_ATOMS: atom_id res chain seq x y z
N MET A 1 11.10 -24.07 -26.82
CA MET A 1 10.08 -23.50 -25.93
C MET A 1 9.25 -22.51 -26.71
N ASP A 2 7.93 -22.66 -26.68
CA ASP A 2 6.99 -21.65 -27.19
C ASP A 2 6.52 -20.72 -26.05
N LEU A 3 5.68 -19.73 -26.37
CA LEU A 3 5.22 -18.73 -25.38
C LEU A 3 4.28 -19.34 -24.32
N ASP A 4 3.48 -20.34 -24.67
CA ASP A 4 2.55 -20.97 -23.73
C ASP A 4 3.29 -21.85 -22.72
N GLU A 5 4.34 -22.55 -23.18
CA GLU A 5 5.25 -23.31 -22.33
C GLU A 5 6.06 -22.38 -21.42
N TYR A 6 6.55 -21.26 -21.95
CA TYR A 6 7.23 -20.24 -21.16
C TYR A 6 6.35 -19.68 -20.03
N ASP A 7 5.10 -19.32 -20.35
CA ASP A 7 4.14 -18.82 -19.37
C ASP A 7 3.88 -19.83 -18.23
N ARG A 8 3.71 -21.10 -18.60
CA ARG A 8 3.54 -22.19 -17.64
C ARG A 8 4.74 -22.36 -16.73
N GLN A 9 5.95 -22.26 -17.27
CA GLN A 9 7.19 -22.35 -16.50
C GLN A 9 7.34 -21.17 -15.54
N LEU A 10 7.02 -19.94 -15.97
CA LEU A 10 7.00 -18.77 -15.08
C LEU A 10 6.09 -18.98 -13.88
N VAL A 11 4.90 -19.55 -14.08
CA VAL A 11 3.97 -19.90 -12.99
C VAL A 11 4.60 -20.93 -12.05
N GLY A 12 5.24 -21.97 -12.58
CA GLY A 12 5.94 -22.97 -11.78
C GLY A 12 7.06 -22.37 -10.91
N PHE A 13 7.88 -21.48 -11.48
CA PHE A 13 8.92 -20.78 -10.72
C PHE A 13 8.35 -19.83 -9.66
N ALA A 14 7.26 -19.14 -9.95
CA ALA A 14 6.57 -18.27 -9.00
C ALA A 14 5.96 -19.07 -7.82
N ASP A 15 5.39 -20.25 -8.09
CA ASP A 15 4.87 -21.14 -7.05
C ASP A 15 6.00 -21.69 -6.16
N ALA A 16 7.14 -22.03 -6.75
CA ALA A 16 8.33 -22.45 -5.98
C ALA A 16 8.90 -21.31 -5.11
N LEU A 17 8.82 -20.07 -5.59
CA LEU A 17 9.23 -18.88 -4.82
C LEU A 17 8.31 -18.65 -3.61
N ASP A 18 7.03 -18.97 -3.72
CA ASP A 18 6.08 -18.85 -2.63
C ASP A 18 6.35 -19.82 -1.46
N VAL A 19 6.72 -21.06 -1.78
CA VAL A 19 7.17 -22.05 -0.79
C VAL A 19 8.39 -21.53 -0.01
N ARG A 20 9.17 -20.63 -0.63
CA ARG A 20 10.36 -19.98 -0.05
C ARG A 20 10.08 -18.60 0.51
N GLU A 21 8.80 -18.25 0.71
CA GLU A 21 8.36 -16.98 1.30
C GLU A 21 8.87 -15.75 0.54
N GLY A 22 9.05 -15.85 -0.78
CA GLY A 22 9.51 -14.72 -1.58
C GLY A 22 11.02 -14.48 -1.56
N ASN A 23 11.83 -15.40 -1.00
CA ASN A 23 13.29 -15.32 -1.04
C ASN A 23 13.83 -15.58 -2.45
N TRP A 24 13.70 -14.59 -3.33
CA TRP A 24 14.10 -14.67 -4.72
C TRP A 24 15.62 -14.61 -4.87
N GLU A 25 16.29 -13.85 -3.99
CA GLU A 25 17.74 -13.65 -3.99
C GLU A 25 18.50 -14.96 -3.76
N GLY A 26 17.98 -15.85 -2.91
CA GLY A 26 18.54 -17.18 -2.72
C GLY A 26 18.08 -18.22 -3.76
N TYR A 27 16.92 -18.01 -4.38
CA TYR A 27 16.30 -18.98 -5.26
C TYR A 27 16.70 -18.82 -6.73
N LEU A 28 16.48 -17.65 -7.31
CA LEU A 28 16.62 -17.42 -8.75
C LEU A 28 18.07 -17.50 -9.23
N PRO A 29 19.08 -16.94 -8.53
CA PRO A 29 20.48 -17.16 -8.89
C PRO A 29 20.89 -18.64 -8.80
N GLY A 30 20.29 -19.39 -7.87
CA GLY A 30 20.53 -20.83 -7.73
C GLY A 30 20.00 -21.67 -8.89
N LEU A 31 19.16 -21.13 -9.78
CA LEU A 31 18.70 -21.81 -10.99
C LEU A 31 19.73 -21.74 -12.13
N PHE A 32 20.63 -20.75 -12.10
CA PHE A 32 21.62 -20.52 -13.14
C PHE A 32 22.53 -21.75 -13.31
N GLY A 33 22.57 -22.33 -14.51
CA GLY A 33 23.31 -23.55 -14.83
C GLY A 33 22.83 -24.83 -14.11
N ALA A 34 21.82 -24.73 -13.24
CA ALA A 34 21.30 -25.84 -12.44
C ALA A 34 19.92 -26.32 -12.90
N SER A 35 19.15 -25.47 -13.59
CA SER A 35 17.82 -25.79 -14.10
C SER A 35 17.77 -25.62 -15.62
N GLN A 36 17.59 -26.73 -16.34
CA GLN A 36 17.44 -26.69 -17.80
C GLN A 36 16.19 -25.90 -18.21
N ASP A 37 15.08 -26.06 -17.49
CA ASP A 37 13.84 -25.32 -17.73
C ASP A 37 14.07 -23.80 -17.62
N ALA A 38 14.85 -23.35 -16.62
CA ALA A 38 15.19 -21.94 -16.47
C ALA A 38 16.11 -21.45 -17.60
N GLU A 39 17.10 -22.25 -18.00
CA GLU A 39 17.98 -21.90 -19.12
C GLU A 39 17.22 -21.82 -20.46
N ASP A 40 16.23 -22.68 -20.68
CA ASP A 40 15.37 -22.66 -21.86
C ASP A 40 14.48 -21.40 -21.86
N CYS A 41 13.89 -21.07 -20.71
CA CYS A 41 13.14 -19.81 -20.50
C CYS A 41 14.00 -18.59 -20.84
N VAL A 42 15.23 -18.52 -20.31
CA VAL A 42 16.12 -17.38 -20.53
C VAL A 42 16.58 -17.32 -21.99
N THR A 43 16.73 -18.45 -22.67
CA THR A 43 17.06 -18.50 -24.10
C THR A 43 15.95 -17.91 -24.95
N LEU A 44 14.70 -18.29 -24.68
CA LEU A 44 13.57 -17.66 -25.34
C LEU A 44 13.51 -16.16 -25.01
N ARG A 45 13.69 -15.80 -23.74
CA ARG A 45 13.60 -14.40 -23.29
C ARG A 45 14.67 -13.51 -23.93
N GLN A 46 15.87 -14.03 -24.10
CA GLN A 46 16.97 -13.34 -24.79
C GLN A 46 16.61 -13.01 -26.24
N ALA A 47 15.96 -13.93 -26.95
CA ALA A 47 15.48 -13.69 -28.32
C ALA A 47 14.36 -12.63 -28.39
N MET A 48 13.72 -12.32 -27.27
CA MET A 48 12.59 -11.39 -27.16
C MET A 48 12.93 -10.08 -26.47
N LEU A 49 14.21 -9.81 -26.15
CA LEU A 49 14.61 -8.59 -25.46
C LEU A 49 14.28 -7.34 -26.28
N THR A 50 13.48 -6.46 -25.70
CA THR A 50 13.15 -5.13 -26.25
C THR A 50 14.10 -4.06 -25.71
N ASP A 51 14.12 -2.88 -26.33
CA ASP A 51 14.91 -1.74 -25.81
C ASP A 51 14.44 -1.31 -24.41
N GLN A 52 13.13 -1.38 -24.16
CA GLN A 52 12.56 -1.10 -22.84
C GLN A 52 13.07 -2.09 -21.77
N ASP A 53 13.17 -3.38 -22.10
CA ASP A 53 13.73 -4.39 -21.20
C ASP A 53 15.19 -4.08 -20.88
N ARG A 54 15.95 -3.69 -21.91
CA ARG A 54 17.37 -3.35 -21.79
C ARG A 54 17.56 -2.15 -20.88
N GLU A 55 16.73 -1.11 -21.01
CA GLU A 55 16.76 0.06 -20.13
C GLU A 55 16.37 -0.29 -18.69
N ARG A 56 15.28 -1.04 -18.49
CA ARG A 56 14.80 -1.49 -17.18
C ARG A 56 15.87 -2.33 -16.46
N CYS A 57 16.52 -3.25 -17.17
CA CYS A 57 17.45 -4.22 -16.56
C CYS A 57 18.90 -3.74 -16.49
N ARG A 58 19.30 -2.71 -17.25
CA ARG A 58 20.68 -2.20 -17.31
C ARG A 58 21.30 -1.89 -15.94
N PRO A 59 20.60 -1.22 -14.99
CA PRO A 59 21.18 -0.90 -13.68
C PRO A 59 21.59 -2.14 -12.87
N TYR A 60 20.99 -3.30 -13.15
CA TYR A 60 21.19 -4.53 -12.38
C TYR A 60 22.38 -5.37 -12.89
N LEU A 61 22.97 -5.02 -14.03
CA LEU A 61 24.13 -5.73 -14.58
C LEU A 61 25.37 -5.64 -13.69
N GLU A 62 25.48 -4.59 -12.87
CA GLU A 62 26.62 -4.34 -11.97
C GLU A 62 26.57 -5.19 -10.70
N ILE A 63 25.39 -5.72 -10.33
CA ILE A 63 25.18 -6.47 -9.09
C ILE A 63 25.79 -7.89 -9.17
N GLY A 64 26.00 -8.42 -10.38
CA GLY A 64 26.72 -9.68 -10.60
C GLY A 64 25.99 -10.97 -10.21
N PHE A 65 24.68 -10.91 -9.91
CA PHE A 65 23.88 -12.07 -9.50
C PHE A 65 23.80 -13.19 -10.55
N PHE A 66 23.87 -12.84 -11.83
CA PHE A 66 23.84 -13.80 -12.95
C PHE A 66 25.18 -13.78 -13.70
N PRO A 67 26.06 -14.77 -13.46
CA PRO A 67 27.41 -14.79 -14.00
C PRO A 67 27.41 -15.36 -15.44
N ALA A 68 26.79 -14.64 -16.39
CA ALA A 68 26.88 -14.99 -17.81
C ALA A 68 27.91 -14.10 -18.55
N PRO A 69 28.68 -14.67 -19.49
CA PRO A 69 29.72 -13.93 -20.23
C PRO A 69 29.12 -12.88 -21.16
N ASP A 70 27.95 -13.16 -21.72
CA ASP A 70 27.25 -12.28 -22.65
C ASP A 70 26.33 -11.28 -21.91
N LYS A 71 26.33 -10.03 -22.35
CA LYS A 71 25.51 -8.96 -21.77
C LYS A 71 24.02 -9.23 -21.99
N ASP A 72 23.64 -9.67 -23.17
CA ASP A 72 22.23 -9.91 -23.50
C ASP A 72 21.67 -11.10 -22.73
N ARG A 73 22.50 -12.13 -22.52
CA ARG A 73 22.15 -13.25 -21.63
C ARG A 73 21.91 -12.79 -20.20
N ARG A 74 22.74 -11.89 -19.66
CA ARG A 74 22.52 -11.33 -18.30
C ARG A 74 21.26 -10.48 -18.22
N LEU A 75 20.98 -9.67 -19.24
CA LEU A 75 19.74 -8.89 -19.32
C LEU A 75 18.51 -9.82 -19.39
N ALA A 76 18.59 -10.90 -20.16
CA ALA A 76 17.52 -11.90 -20.25
C ALA A 76 17.26 -12.60 -18.90
N TRP A 77 18.32 -12.93 -18.16
CA TRP A 77 18.20 -13.46 -16.80
C TRP A 77 17.49 -12.50 -15.84
N TRP A 78 17.84 -11.20 -15.88
CA TRP A 78 17.16 -10.19 -15.08
C TRP A 78 15.69 -10.01 -15.49
N ALA A 79 15.41 -9.95 -16.79
CA ALA A 79 14.04 -9.85 -17.28
C ALA A 79 13.18 -11.05 -16.86
N PHE A 80 13.71 -12.27 -17.03
CA PHE A 80 13.09 -13.50 -16.55
C PHE A 80 12.87 -13.47 -15.03
N ALA A 81 13.87 -13.06 -14.25
CA ALA A 81 13.76 -12.98 -12.80
C ALA A 81 12.67 -11.99 -12.36
N PHE A 82 12.60 -10.82 -13.00
CA PHE A 82 11.53 -9.85 -12.75
C PHE A 82 10.16 -10.39 -13.11
N GLU A 83 10.02 -11.10 -14.24
CA GLU A 83 8.76 -11.73 -14.62
C GLU A 83 8.30 -12.79 -13.61
N VAL A 84 9.22 -13.62 -13.10
CA VAL A 84 8.91 -14.58 -12.02
C VAL A 84 8.48 -13.85 -10.75
N CYS A 85 9.19 -12.79 -10.36
CA CYS A 85 8.85 -11.98 -9.19
C CYS A 85 7.49 -11.29 -9.34
N ASP A 86 7.19 -10.71 -10.50
CA ASP A 86 5.92 -10.04 -10.79
C ASP A 86 4.75 -11.06 -10.70
N ARG A 87 4.94 -12.28 -11.25
CA ARG A 87 3.96 -13.38 -11.13
C ARG A 87 3.74 -13.82 -9.69
N TYR A 88 4.83 -13.96 -8.94
CA TYR A 88 4.76 -14.30 -7.52
C TYR A 88 4.01 -13.22 -6.72
N GLN A 89 4.36 -11.95 -6.91
CA GLN A 89 3.71 -10.82 -6.21
C GLN A 89 2.22 -10.74 -6.52
N ASN A 90 1.82 -10.91 -7.78
CA ASN A 90 0.41 -10.90 -8.17
C ASN A 90 -0.37 -12.04 -7.50
N ARG A 91 0.17 -13.26 -7.50
CA ARG A 91 -0.45 -14.43 -6.85
C ARG A 91 -0.46 -14.31 -5.33
N ALA A 92 0.59 -13.74 -4.73
CA ALA A 92 0.64 -13.46 -3.31
C ALA A 92 -0.46 -12.46 -2.92
N LEU A 93 -0.62 -11.38 -3.68
CA LEU A 93 -1.66 -10.39 -3.47
C LEU A 93 -3.07 -10.98 -3.61
N GLU A 94 -3.33 -11.79 -4.64
CA GLU A 94 -4.63 -12.47 -4.81
C GLU A 94 -4.99 -13.30 -3.59
N ARG A 95 -4.06 -14.13 -3.14
CA ARG A 95 -4.27 -15.01 -1.99
C ARG A 95 -4.44 -14.21 -0.71
N SER A 96 -3.64 -13.15 -0.53
CA SER A 96 -3.80 -12.26 0.61
C SER A 96 -5.12 -11.49 0.60
N CYS A 97 -5.78 -11.37 -0.56
CA CYS A 97 -7.08 -10.70 -0.74
C CYS A 97 -8.29 -11.66 -0.70
N ALA A 98 -8.07 -12.97 -0.68
CA ALA A 98 -9.16 -13.95 -0.65
C ALA A 98 -10.00 -13.83 0.64
N LEU A 99 -11.33 -13.95 0.51
CA LEU A 99 -12.21 -14.03 1.68
C LEU A 99 -11.78 -15.18 2.60
N TYR A 100 -11.95 -14.96 3.89
CA TYR A 100 -11.62 -15.94 4.91
C TYR A 100 -12.46 -17.20 4.78
N ASN A 101 -11.79 -18.35 4.84
CA ASN A 101 -12.43 -19.64 4.91
C ASN A 101 -11.61 -20.60 5.78
N ARG A 102 -12.27 -21.63 6.32
CA ARG A 102 -11.65 -22.56 7.30
C ARG A 102 -10.52 -23.42 6.73
N CYS A 103 -10.40 -23.53 5.40
CA CYS A 103 -9.35 -24.33 4.75
C CYS A 103 -8.05 -23.56 4.55
N GLN A 104 -8.04 -22.24 4.77
CA GLN A 104 -6.84 -21.43 4.63
C GLN A 104 -5.82 -21.71 5.76
N PRO A 105 -4.51 -21.64 5.47
CA PRO A 105 -3.45 -21.92 6.45
C PRO A 105 -3.62 -21.22 7.79
N LEU A 106 -4.02 -19.93 7.80
CA LEU A 106 -4.28 -19.17 9.03
C LEU A 106 -5.28 -19.87 9.95
N PHE A 107 -6.41 -20.35 9.40
CA PHE A 107 -7.48 -20.97 10.16
C PHE A 107 -7.31 -22.48 10.36
N VAL A 108 -6.51 -23.14 9.53
CA VAL A 108 -6.07 -24.52 9.82
C VAL A 108 -5.14 -24.53 11.04
N GLY A 109 -4.21 -23.57 11.11
CA GLY A 109 -3.27 -23.44 12.23
C GLY A 109 -3.88 -22.86 13.51
N ALA A 110 -4.84 -21.94 13.37
CA ALA A 110 -5.58 -21.33 14.49
C ALA A 110 -7.12 -21.39 14.28
N PRO A 111 -7.78 -22.57 14.40
CA PRO A 111 -9.20 -22.73 14.06
C PRO A 111 -10.18 -21.83 14.82
N LYS A 112 -9.89 -21.53 16.09
CA LYS A 112 -10.73 -20.66 16.93
C LYS A 112 -10.74 -19.21 16.45
N LEU A 113 -9.71 -18.78 15.71
CA LEU A 113 -9.62 -17.41 15.19
C LEU A 113 -10.79 -17.09 14.24
N PHE A 114 -11.34 -18.10 13.56
CA PHE A 114 -12.47 -17.93 12.65
C PHE A 114 -13.73 -17.42 13.37
N ASP A 115 -13.88 -17.72 14.66
CA ASP A 115 -15.03 -17.29 15.45
C ASP A 115 -14.95 -15.80 15.85
N HIS A 116 -13.77 -15.19 15.67
CA HIS A 116 -13.48 -13.78 15.89
C HIS A 116 -13.52 -12.93 14.61
N ILE A 117 -13.96 -13.50 13.49
CA ILE A 117 -14.23 -12.71 12.27
C ILE A 117 -15.35 -11.70 12.55
N ARG A 118 -15.15 -10.47 12.08
CA ARG A 118 -16.11 -9.38 12.24
C ARG A 118 -17.47 -9.78 11.67
N LYS A 119 -18.51 -9.49 12.46
CA LYS A 119 -19.91 -9.63 12.05
C LYS A 119 -20.44 -8.26 11.64
N ARG A 120 -21.12 -8.21 10.50
CA ARG A 120 -21.77 -6.97 10.03
C ARG A 120 -22.88 -6.60 11.00
N GLN A 121 -22.91 -5.34 11.43
CA GLN A 121 -23.95 -4.86 12.35
C GLN A 121 -25.36 -4.97 11.77
N THR A 122 -25.51 -4.91 10.44
CA THR A 122 -26.81 -4.90 9.75
C THR A 122 -27.55 -6.24 9.78
N ASN A 123 -26.84 -7.37 9.78
CA ASN A 123 -27.46 -8.70 9.68
C ASN A 123 -26.77 -9.78 10.53
N GLY A 124 -25.73 -9.43 11.29
CA GLY A 124 -24.97 -10.35 12.14
C GLY A 124 -24.13 -11.39 11.37
N GLN A 125 -24.11 -11.35 10.04
CA GLN A 125 -23.33 -12.29 9.22
C GLN A 125 -21.84 -11.90 9.24
N PRO A 126 -20.93 -12.88 9.25
CA PRO A 126 -19.51 -12.60 9.13
C PRO A 126 -19.21 -11.95 7.77
N ASP A 127 -18.37 -10.92 7.75
CA ASP A 127 -17.93 -10.32 6.48
C ASP A 127 -16.81 -11.11 5.79
N LEU A 128 -16.18 -12.04 6.52
CA LEU A 128 -15.09 -12.90 6.06
C LEU A 128 -13.86 -12.12 5.58
N GLU A 129 -13.64 -10.91 6.10
CA GLU A 129 -12.50 -10.08 5.69
C GLU A 129 -11.63 -9.61 6.85
N LEU A 130 -12.26 -9.31 7.99
CA LEU A 130 -11.58 -8.69 9.12
C LEU A 130 -11.73 -9.53 10.39
N ILE A 131 -10.70 -9.54 11.21
CA ILE A 131 -10.66 -10.20 12.52
C ILE A 131 -10.70 -9.12 13.60
N ASP A 132 -11.46 -9.38 14.66
CA ASP A 132 -11.43 -8.55 15.86
C ASP A 132 -10.00 -8.45 16.41
N SER A 133 -9.48 -7.23 16.47
CA SER A 133 -8.10 -6.99 16.90
C SER A 133 -7.86 -7.38 18.37
N GLY A 134 -8.91 -7.52 19.19
CA GLY A 134 -8.81 -8.03 20.56
C GLY A 134 -8.57 -9.54 20.64
N ALA A 135 -8.79 -10.29 19.56
CA ALA A 135 -8.53 -11.73 19.50
C ALA A 135 -7.06 -12.09 19.22
N VAL A 136 -6.21 -11.08 18.94
CA VAL A 136 -4.83 -11.27 18.49
C VAL A 136 -3.89 -10.29 19.18
N LEU A 137 -2.66 -10.73 19.46
CA LEU A 137 -1.65 -9.91 20.13
C LEU A 137 -0.51 -9.59 19.17
N ALA A 138 -0.26 -8.30 18.92
CA ALA A 138 0.89 -7.87 18.14
C ALA A 138 2.19 -8.13 18.91
N ILE A 139 3.24 -8.56 18.20
CA ILE A 139 4.57 -8.76 18.79
C ILE A 139 5.40 -7.52 18.51
N ASN A 140 5.89 -6.84 19.54
CA ASN A 140 6.76 -5.66 19.42
C ASN A 140 6.20 -4.60 18.45
N ASP A 141 4.87 -4.41 18.43
CA ASP A 141 4.21 -3.46 17.53
C ASP A 141 4.56 -3.67 16.02
N SER A 142 4.86 -4.92 15.65
CA SER A 142 5.23 -5.35 14.30
C SER A 142 4.05 -5.93 13.50
N GLU A 143 4.32 -6.35 12.27
CA GLU A 143 3.37 -7.04 11.41
C GLU A 143 3.03 -8.47 11.89
N ILE A 144 3.70 -8.98 12.92
CA ILE A 144 3.49 -10.34 13.43
C ILE A 144 2.50 -10.34 14.59
N TYR A 145 1.55 -11.25 14.53
CA TYR A 145 0.52 -11.44 15.56
C TYR A 145 0.55 -12.86 16.11
N VAL A 146 0.43 -13.00 17.44
CA VAL A 146 0.16 -14.29 18.08
C VAL A 146 -1.29 -14.68 17.78
N VAL A 147 -1.48 -15.89 17.24
CA VAL A 147 -2.79 -16.46 16.88
C VAL A 147 -2.89 -17.91 17.34
N GLY A 148 -3.67 -18.15 18.40
CA GLY A 148 -3.78 -19.49 18.99
C GLY A 148 -2.41 -20.08 19.37
N PRO A 149 -2.03 -21.26 18.86
CA PRO A 149 -0.74 -21.90 19.16
C PRO A 149 0.44 -21.40 18.31
N GLY A 150 0.23 -20.44 17.41
CA GLY A 150 1.25 -20.00 16.45
C GLY A 150 1.19 -18.51 16.16
N TYR A 151 1.61 -18.15 14.95
CA TYR A 151 1.76 -16.77 14.53
C TYR A 151 1.11 -16.54 13.16
N GLY A 152 0.49 -15.37 13.00
CA GLY A 152 -0.01 -14.84 11.74
C GLY A 152 0.74 -13.57 11.36
N LYS A 153 0.55 -13.11 10.13
CA LYS A 153 1.08 -11.82 9.66
C LYS A 153 -0.05 -10.89 9.24
N LEU A 154 0.14 -9.60 9.46
CA LEU A 154 -0.73 -8.55 8.95
C LEU A 154 -0.74 -8.57 7.42
N ALA A 155 -1.85 -8.18 6.80
CA ALA A 155 -1.90 -8.04 5.36
C ALA A 155 -0.82 -7.04 4.88
N GLN A 156 -0.03 -7.41 3.88
CA GLN A 156 1.15 -6.66 3.42
C GLN A 156 0.87 -5.20 3.03
N GLN A 157 -0.36 -4.89 2.62
CA GLN A 157 -0.76 -3.55 2.20
C GLN A 157 -1.18 -2.64 3.36
N LEU A 158 -1.13 -3.13 4.61
CA LEU A 158 -1.40 -2.36 5.82
C LEU A 158 -0.11 -2.19 6.62
N ASP A 159 0.28 -0.94 6.86
CA ASP A 159 1.42 -0.63 7.73
C ASP A 159 1.10 -1.06 9.18
N ALA A 160 2.05 -1.73 9.83
CA ALA A 160 1.90 -2.22 11.20
C ALA A 160 1.74 -1.11 12.24
N GLN A 161 2.24 0.10 11.96
CA GLN A 161 2.11 1.25 12.85
C GLN A 161 0.65 1.76 12.91
N ILE A 162 -0.14 1.57 11.86
CA ILE A 162 -1.55 2.04 11.82
C ILE A 162 -2.39 1.40 12.93
N PRO A 163 -2.50 0.05 13.06
CA PRO A 163 -3.28 -0.55 14.14
C PRO A 163 -2.68 -0.27 15.53
N VAL A 164 -1.35 -0.10 15.64
CA VAL A 164 -0.68 0.27 16.90
C VAL A 164 -1.11 1.66 17.36
N TRP A 165 -1.01 2.64 16.46
CA TRP A 165 -1.47 4.02 16.69
C TRP A 165 -2.96 4.06 17.01
N ALA A 166 -3.80 3.36 16.22
CA ALA A 166 -5.25 3.35 16.42
C ALA A 166 -5.66 2.80 17.80
N ARG A 167 -5.02 1.73 18.29
CA ARG A 167 -5.26 1.19 19.64
C ARG A 167 -4.84 2.15 20.74
N LYS A 168 -3.76 2.89 20.52
CA LYS A 168 -3.24 3.86 21.49
C LYS A 168 -4.15 5.09 21.60
N GLU A 169 -4.55 5.65 20.46
CA GLU A 169 -5.38 6.87 20.41
C GLU A 169 -6.85 6.57 20.73
N PHE A 170 -7.35 5.40 20.33
CA PHE A 170 -8.77 5.02 20.49
C PHE A 170 -8.93 3.66 21.20
N PRO A 171 -8.49 3.52 22.47
CA PRO A 171 -8.41 2.22 23.16
C PRO A 171 -9.76 1.55 23.40
N GLN A 172 -10.86 2.30 23.33
CA GLN A 172 -12.23 1.79 23.52
C GLN A 172 -12.98 1.59 22.20
N ALA A 173 -12.40 1.99 21.06
CA ALA A 173 -13.05 1.86 19.77
C ALA A 173 -12.95 0.41 19.26
N PRO A 174 -14.06 -0.18 18.76
CA PRO A 174 -13.99 -1.45 18.05
C PRO A 174 -13.03 -1.35 16.87
N LEU A 175 -11.99 -2.19 16.87
CA LEU A 175 -10.96 -2.23 15.83
C LEU A 175 -10.86 -3.63 15.26
N PHE A 176 -10.94 -3.73 13.95
CA PHE A 176 -10.83 -4.96 13.19
C PHE A 176 -9.72 -4.83 12.16
N LEU A 177 -8.93 -5.88 11.97
CA LEU A 177 -7.77 -5.88 11.08
C LEU A 177 -7.72 -7.14 10.22
N ARG A 178 -7.05 -7.04 9.08
CA ARG A 178 -6.82 -8.17 8.18
C ARG A 178 -5.47 -8.82 8.44
N LEU A 179 -5.49 -10.12 8.74
CA LEU A 179 -4.30 -10.97 8.70
C LEU A 179 -4.23 -11.68 7.34
N ASP A 180 -3.03 -12.01 6.87
CA ASP A 180 -2.83 -12.78 5.65
C ASP A 180 -3.41 -14.21 5.84
N PRO A 181 -4.47 -14.58 5.12
CA PRO A 181 -5.08 -15.90 5.26
C PRO A 181 -4.13 -17.05 4.86
N SER A 182 -3.16 -16.78 4.00
CA SER A 182 -2.24 -17.78 3.46
C SER A 182 -1.08 -18.12 4.42
N ARG A 183 -0.95 -17.41 5.55
CA ARG A 183 0.22 -17.49 6.42
C ARG A 183 -0.16 -17.92 7.84
N HIS A 184 0.41 -19.05 8.26
CA HIS A 184 0.46 -19.46 9.67
C HIS A 184 1.83 -20.08 9.96
N PHE A 185 2.46 -19.64 11.04
CA PHE A 185 3.78 -20.10 11.43
C PHE A 185 3.71 -20.79 12.79
N LYS A 186 4.40 -21.92 12.92
CA LYS A 186 4.55 -22.64 14.19
C LYS A 186 5.57 -21.96 15.11
N THR A 187 6.53 -21.26 14.53
CA THR A 187 7.56 -20.47 15.21
C THR A 187 7.44 -19.01 14.76
N GLN A 188 7.88 -18.07 15.60
CA GLN A 188 7.83 -16.66 15.25
C GLN A 188 8.62 -16.42 13.96
N PRO A 189 8.00 -15.88 12.89
CA PRO A 189 8.72 -15.57 11.66
C PRO A 189 9.63 -14.36 11.86
N LEU A 190 10.51 -14.10 10.89
CA LEU A 190 11.33 -12.89 10.89
C LEU A 190 10.43 -11.64 10.81
N GLN A 191 10.74 -10.68 11.69
CA GLN A 191 10.13 -9.35 11.72
C GLN A 191 10.70 -8.48 10.61
N ALA A 192 9.84 -7.76 9.91
CA ALA A 192 10.27 -6.70 9.01
C ALA A 192 10.91 -5.57 9.82
N LEU A 193 12.13 -5.17 9.44
CA LEU A 193 12.77 -3.98 9.97
C LEU A 193 12.46 -2.82 9.04
N PHE A 194 11.72 -1.83 9.54
CA PHE A 194 11.48 -0.58 8.84
C PHE A 194 12.42 0.48 9.41
N GLU A 195 13.32 0.98 8.57
CA GLU A 195 14.15 2.14 8.91
C GLU A 195 13.36 3.41 8.57
N ALA A 196 12.96 4.16 9.59
CA ALA A 196 12.37 5.48 9.44
C ALA A 196 13.38 6.53 9.92
N SER A 197 14.01 7.24 8.99
CA SER A 197 14.87 8.38 9.31
C SER A 197 14.02 9.61 9.62
N ILE A 198 13.77 9.87 10.91
CA ILE A 198 13.18 11.12 11.38
C ILE A 198 14.29 12.17 11.38
N VAL A 199 14.27 13.07 10.39
CA VAL A 199 15.08 14.30 10.43
C VAL A 199 14.20 15.38 11.05
N PRO A 200 14.36 15.71 12.35
CA PRO A 200 13.58 16.77 12.95
C PRO A 200 13.94 18.11 12.28
N ALA A 201 12.94 18.88 11.89
CA ALA A 201 13.17 20.30 11.61
C ALA A 201 13.57 20.99 12.92
N ASP A 202 14.66 21.77 12.92
CA ASP A 202 14.97 22.64 14.06
C ASP A 202 13.88 23.72 14.17
N PRO A 203 13.08 23.81 15.24
CA PRO A 203 11.97 24.75 15.33
C PRO A 203 12.39 26.21 15.53
N ARG A 204 13.70 26.51 15.57
CA ARG A 204 14.22 27.85 15.89
C ARG A 204 14.37 28.79 14.70
N TRP A 205 14.38 28.33 13.46
CA TRP A 205 14.60 29.21 12.29
C TRP A 205 13.34 29.97 11.82
N MET A 206 12.14 29.56 12.22
CA MET A 206 10.89 30.27 11.88
C MET A 206 10.57 31.47 12.78
N LYS A 207 11.36 31.79 13.81
CA LYS A 207 11.05 32.91 14.71
C LYS A 207 11.75 34.23 14.39
N THR A 208 12.86 34.26 13.63
CA THR A 208 13.65 35.51 13.52
C THR A 208 14.29 35.84 12.17
N LEU A 209 14.18 35.00 11.12
CA LEU A 209 14.70 35.29 9.77
C LEU A 209 16.08 35.99 9.73
N ALA A 210 17.07 35.48 10.48
CA ALA A 210 18.39 36.10 10.54
C ALA A 210 19.48 35.14 10.03
N LEU A 211 19.99 35.38 8.83
CA LEU A 211 21.25 34.84 8.34
C LEU A 211 22.17 36.03 7.98
N PHE A 212 23.39 36.03 8.52
CA PHE A 212 24.41 37.07 8.26
C PHE A 212 25.16 36.82 6.93
N PRO A 213 25.76 37.86 6.31
CA PRO A 213 26.60 37.72 5.12
C PRO A 213 27.79 36.78 5.37
N GLU A 214 28.09 35.92 4.37
CA GLU A 214 29.19 34.94 4.32
C GLU A 214 29.03 33.63 5.13
N MET A 215 27.81 33.25 5.54
CA MET A 215 27.55 31.87 6.00
C MET A 215 27.03 30.97 4.86
N THR A 216 27.57 29.74 4.77
CA THR A 216 27.05 28.68 3.90
C THR A 216 26.80 27.41 4.72
N ALA A 217 25.59 26.86 4.60
CA ALA A 217 25.23 25.55 5.12
C ALA A 217 24.40 24.81 4.05
N TYR A 218 24.68 23.52 3.86
CA TYR A 218 24.22 22.69 2.75
C TYR A 218 23.52 21.43 3.27
N ALA A 219 22.45 20.99 2.60
CA ALA A 219 22.08 19.58 2.48
C ALA A 219 21.15 19.37 1.25
N GLN A 220 21.36 18.26 0.55
CA GLN A 220 20.70 17.83 -0.68
C GLN A 220 20.23 16.39 -0.51
N TYR A 221 19.03 16.01 -1.01
CA TYR A 221 18.80 14.70 -1.66
C TYR A 221 17.62 14.79 -2.63
N GLU A 222 17.81 14.22 -3.81
CA GLU A 222 16.99 14.35 -5.01
C GLU A 222 16.61 12.96 -5.55
N LEU A 223 15.61 12.88 -6.43
CA LEU A 223 15.73 12.11 -7.68
C LEU A 223 14.99 12.88 -8.78
N LEU A 224 15.37 12.65 -10.04
CA LEU A 224 14.97 13.40 -11.24
C LEU A 224 14.50 12.45 -12.34
N GLY A 225 13.58 12.96 -13.14
CA GLY A 225 12.89 12.30 -14.23
C GLY A 225 11.83 13.26 -14.78
N ASP A 226 12.28 14.49 -15.06
CA ASP A 226 11.56 15.64 -15.64
C ASP A 226 10.16 15.96 -15.11
N LEU A 227 10.14 16.75 -14.04
CA LEU A 227 9.07 17.70 -13.72
C LEU A 227 9.75 19.03 -13.35
N GLU A 228 10.21 19.78 -14.35
CA GLU A 228 11.06 20.97 -14.16
C GLU A 228 10.42 22.13 -13.37
N GLN A 229 9.15 22.05 -12.93
CA GLN A 229 8.47 23.17 -12.27
C GLN A 229 7.53 22.86 -11.10
N GLU A 230 7.43 21.61 -10.63
CA GLU A 230 6.60 21.25 -9.46
C GLU A 230 7.48 20.61 -8.39
N GLY A 231 7.48 21.15 -7.16
CA GLY A 231 8.51 20.91 -6.14
C GLY A 231 8.87 19.44 -5.85
N MET A 232 10.08 19.23 -5.30
CA MET A 232 10.71 17.92 -5.05
C MET A 232 9.84 16.83 -4.39
N GLU A 233 8.84 17.20 -3.61
CA GLU A 233 7.92 16.25 -2.98
C GLU A 233 6.93 15.62 -3.97
N ALA A 234 6.38 16.42 -4.88
CA ALA A 234 5.50 15.94 -5.95
C ALA A 234 6.25 15.01 -6.91
N TYR A 235 7.51 15.34 -7.22
CA TYR A 235 8.37 14.45 -7.99
C TYR A 235 8.58 13.09 -7.29
N ARG A 236 8.89 13.07 -5.99
CA ARG A 236 9.09 11.82 -5.25
C ARG A 236 7.82 10.97 -5.21
N ASP A 237 6.67 11.60 -5.02
CA ASP A 237 5.38 10.92 -5.03
C ASP A 237 5.11 10.25 -6.38
N TYR A 238 5.34 10.96 -7.48
CA TYR A 238 5.12 10.44 -8.83
C TYR A 238 6.18 9.41 -9.25
N ALA A 239 7.46 9.76 -9.18
CA ALA A 239 8.53 8.97 -9.76
C ALA A 239 8.91 7.75 -8.91
N LEU A 240 8.93 7.89 -7.58
CA LEU A 240 9.44 6.85 -6.66
C LEU A 240 8.31 6.08 -5.98
N ARG A 241 7.26 6.76 -5.54
CA ARG A 241 6.13 6.12 -4.84
C ARG A 241 5.05 5.63 -5.81
N HIS A 242 5.19 5.98 -7.09
CA HIS A 242 4.28 5.67 -8.18
C HIS A 242 2.85 6.15 -7.91
N VAL A 243 2.68 7.26 -7.18
CA VAL A 243 1.37 7.86 -6.92
C VAL A 243 1.06 8.88 -8.01
N ARG A 244 -0.19 8.89 -8.49
CA ARG A 244 -0.62 9.83 -9.53
C ARG A 244 -1.69 10.80 -9.05
N ARG A 245 -2.67 10.30 -8.29
CA ARG A 245 -3.92 11.05 -8.08
C ARG A 245 -4.58 10.64 -6.78
N LEU A 246 -5.08 11.63 -6.03
CA LEU A 246 -5.98 11.45 -4.90
C LEU A 246 -7.37 11.96 -5.32
N GLU A 247 -8.38 11.10 -5.26
CA GLU A 247 -9.76 11.48 -5.55
C GLU A 247 -10.60 11.41 -4.29
N ILE A 248 -11.39 12.44 -4.04
CA ILE A 248 -12.21 12.56 -2.84
C ILE A 248 -13.65 12.82 -3.24
N ARG A 249 -14.56 12.08 -2.64
CA ARG A 249 -15.99 12.24 -2.85
C ARG A 249 -16.73 12.14 -1.52
N ALA A 250 -17.54 13.14 -1.25
CA ALA A 250 -18.55 13.11 -0.19
C ALA A 250 -19.94 13.07 -0.81
N THR A 251 -20.86 12.30 -0.23
CA THR A 251 -22.25 12.22 -0.70
C THR A 251 -23.17 12.11 0.51
N ARG A 252 -24.14 13.01 0.58
CA ARG A 252 -25.22 12.98 1.58
C ARG A 252 -26.45 12.36 0.92
N THR A 253 -26.85 11.17 1.33
CA THR A 253 -28.01 10.46 0.77
C THR A 253 -29.29 10.69 1.59
N ASP A 254 -29.13 11.10 2.84
CA ASP A 254 -30.18 11.41 3.82
C ASP A 254 -29.74 12.66 4.60
N PRO A 255 -30.63 13.56 5.05
CA PRO A 255 -30.32 14.67 5.96
C PRO A 255 -29.24 14.36 7.01
N ASP A 256 -29.29 13.17 7.59
CA ASP A 256 -28.42 12.76 8.69
C ASP A 256 -27.45 11.63 8.30
N TYR A 257 -27.13 11.46 7.01
CA TYR A 257 -26.15 10.46 6.58
C TYR A 257 -25.19 10.99 5.53
N LEU A 258 -23.91 11.08 5.90
CA LEU A 258 -22.82 11.44 5.00
C LEU A 258 -21.91 10.23 4.81
N SER A 259 -21.68 9.88 3.54
CA SER A 259 -20.70 8.89 3.13
C SER A 259 -19.56 9.57 2.40
N MET A 260 -18.32 9.18 2.69
CA MET A 260 -17.13 9.70 2.01
C MET A 260 -16.20 8.59 1.57
N ILE A 261 -15.62 8.78 0.39
CA ILE A 261 -14.60 7.91 -0.20
C ILE A 261 -13.42 8.78 -0.60
N LEU A 262 -12.23 8.41 -0.15
CA LEU A 262 -10.96 8.93 -0.62
C LEU A 262 -10.22 7.78 -1.29
N GLU A 263 -9.71 7.98 -2.50
CA GLU A 263 -8.97 6.96 -3.23
C GLU A 263 -7.69 7.53 -3.85
N GLU A 264 -6.54 7.02 -3.42
CA GLU A 264 -5.22 7.28 -4.01
C GLU A 264 -4.94 6.23 -5.09
N LEU A 265 -4.74 6.69 -6.32
CA LEU A 265 -4.44 5.85 -7.49
C LEU A 265 -2.96 5.93 -7.85
N PRO A 266 -2.35 4.80 -8.23
CA PRO A 266 -0.97 4.77 -8.68
C PRO A 266 -0.88 5.23 -10.14
N ARG A 267 0.33 5.23 -10.70
CA ARG A 267 0.57 5.52 -12.12
C ARG A 267 0.01 4.43 -13.05
N PRO A 268 -0.33 4.78 -14.31
CA PRO A 268 -0.86 3.84 -15.31
C PRO A 268 0.20 2.93 -15.95
N ASP A 269 1.48 3.07 -15.60
CA ASP A 269 2.61 2.38 -16.24
C ASP A 269 3.21 1.26 -15.39
N GLU A 270 2.58 0.87 -14.27
CA GLU A 270 3.03 -0.30 -13.50
C GLU A 270 3.01 -1.56 -14.37
N SER A 271 4.19 -2.19 -14.49
CA SER A 271 4.46 -3.29 -15.43
C SER A 271 3.91 -4.66 -14.98
N ASN A 272 3.51 -4.78 -13.72
CA ASN A 272 2.98 -6.02 -13.13
C ASN A 272 1.53 -6.34 -13.59
N GLY A 273 0.90 -5.50 -14.42
CA GLY A 273 -0.45 -5.70 -14.94
C GLY A 273 -1.57 -5.45 -13.93
N LEU A 274 -1.24 -5.10 -12.68
CA LEU A 274 -2.20 -4.74 -11.64
C LEU A 274 -2.19 -3.23 -11.42
N MET A 275 -3.29 -2.71 -10.88
CA MET A 275 -3.36 -1.36 -10.34
C MET A 275 -4.00 -1.43 -8.97
N ILE A 276 -3.29 -0.95 -7.94
CA ILE A 276 -3.73 -1.00 -6.54
C ILE A 276 -4.04 0.41 -6.06
N GLY A 277 -5.32 0.76 -5.98
CA GLY A 277 -5.77 1.99 -5.34
C GLY A 277 -5.88 1.82 -3.82
N ARG A 278 -5.37 2.77 -3.04
CA ARG A 278 -5.60 2.84 -1.58
C ARG A 278 -6.87 3.63 -1.34
N CYS A 279 -7.79 3.07 -0.58
CA CYS A 279 -9.10 3.65 -0.37
C CYS A 279 -9.42 3.79 1.11
N ILE A 280 -9.82 4.99 1.53
CA ILE A 280 -10.46 5.24 2.81
C ILE A 280 -11.95 5.44 2.54
N HIS A 281 -12.79 4.62 3.17
CA HIS A 281 -14.24 4.79 3.17
C HIS A 281 -14.71 5.09 4.60
N LEU A 282 -15.58 6.06 4.76
CA LEU A 282 -16.13 6.41 6.06
C LEU A 282 -17.58 6.87 5.92
N ASP A 283 -18.35 6.60 6.97
CA ASP A 283 -19.73 7.02 7.08
C ASP A 283 -19.97 7.70 8.43
N THR A 284 -20.80 8.74 8.46
CA THR A 284 -21.24 9.42 9.69
C THR A 284 -22.73 9.70 9.66
N ARG A 285 -23.35 9.68 10.84
CA ARG A 285 -24.74 10.09 11.06
C ARG A 285 -24.91 11.55 11.46
N ALA A 286 -23.86 12.36 11.28
CA ALA A 286 -23.89 13.77 11.64
C ALA A 286 -24.90 14.55 10.76
N PRO A 287 -25.87 15.26 11.36
CA PRO A 287 -26.79 16.14 10.66
C PRO A 287 -26.06 17.22 9.86
N TRP A 288 -26.76 17.80 8.88
CA TRP A 288 -26.25 18.95 8.14
C TRP A 288 -25.88 20.11 9.09
N GLY A 289 -24.72 20.74 8.85
CA GLY A 289 -24.21 21.84 9.65
C GLY A 289 -23.43 21.44 10.90
N THR A 290 -23.33 20.14 11.23
CA THR A 290 -22.54 19.67 12.39
C THR A 290 -21.05 20.00 12.20
N PRO A 291 -20.38 20.69 13.15
CA PRO A 291 -18.95 20.93 13.07
C PRO A 291 -18.14 19.63 13.05
N ILE A 292 -17.05 19.58 12.28
CA ILE A 292 -16.20 18.37 12.11
C ILE A 292 -15.75 17.80 13.47
N ARG A 293 -15.37 18.66 14.40
CA ARG A 293 -14.91 18.28 15.75
C ARG A 293 -15.98 17.57 16.59
N ASP A 294 -17.26 17.79 16.27
CA ASP A 294 -18.40 17.26 17.00
C ASP A 294 -19.01 16.03 16.29
N ALA A 295 -18.56 15.74 15.06
CA ALA A 295 -19.02 14.59 14.28
C ALA A 295 -18.29 13.30 14.69
N VAL A 296 -19.05 12.21 14.80
CA VAL A 296 -18.54 10.86 15.09
C VAL A 296 -18.77 9.98 13.87
N LEU A 297 -17.74 9.23 13.47
CA LEU A 297 -17.84 8.24 12.40
C LEU A 297 -18.56 6.99 12.92
N GLN A 298 -19.50 6.48 12.13
CA GLN A 298 -20.01 5.12 12.37
C GLN A 298 -18.87 4.13 12.17
N HIS A 299 -18.10 4.32 11.09
CA HIS A 299 -16.88 3.60 10.83
C HIS A 299 -15.95 4.37 9.90
N LEU A 300 -14.68 3.97 9.91
CA LEU A 300 -13.67 4.26 8.93
C LEU A 300 -13.02 2.93 8.52
N ASP A 301 -13.04 2.65 7.22
CA ASP A 301 -12.47 1.47 6.60
C ASP A 301 -11.24 1.88 5.76
N LEU A 302 -10.12 1.20 5.98
CA LEU A 302 -8.97 1.21 5.06
C LEU A 302 -9.09 -0.01 4.15
N ALA A 303 -9.01 0.20 2.85
CA ALA A 303 -9.14 -0.85 1.86
C ALA A 303 -8.19 -0.65 0.68
N ILE A 304 -7.96 -1.72 -0.06
CA ILE A 304 -7.33 -1.66 -1.39
C ILE A 304 -8.35 -2.04 -2.45
N ASN A 305 -8.31 -1.31 -3.57
CA ASN A 305 -9.06 -1.61 -4.78
C ASN A 305 -8.06 -2.09 -5.82
N VAL A 306 -8.16 -3.36 -6.23
CA VAL A 306 -7.30 -3.92 -7.28
C VAL A 306 -8.06 -3.95 -8.59
N TYR A 307 -7.43 -3.42 -9.64
CA TYR A 307 -7.95 -3.40 -11.00
C TYR A 307 -7.00 -4.15 -11.93
N ARG A 308 -7.56 -4.92 -12.86
CA ARG A 308 -6.82 -5.72 -13.85
C ARG A 308 -7.30 -5.41 -15.25
N ASP A 309 -6.43 -5.61 -16.23
CA ASP A 309 -6.81 -5.63 -17.64
C ASP A 309 -7.68 -4.41 -18.04
N GLY A 310 -8.88 -4.67 -18.58
CA GLY A 310 -9.82 -3.62 -18.97
C GLY A 310 -10.30 -2.74 -17.80
N ASP A 311 -10.46 -3.29 -16.59
CA ASP A 311 -10.91 -2.52 -15.42
C ASP A 311 -9.89 -1.43 -15.06
N ARG A 312 -8.59 -1.72 -15.23
CA ARG A 312 -7.50 -0.77 -15.00
C ARG A 312 -7.60 0.42 -15.97
N ALA A 313 -7.75 0.15 -17.26
CA ALA A 313 -7.89 1.20 -18.27
C ALA A 313 -9.14 2.06 -18.02
N LEU A 314 -10.29 1.43 -17.74
CA LEU A 314 -11.55 2.11 -17.47
C LEU A 314 -11.50 2.97 -16.20
N ARG A 315 -10.87 2.46 -15.13
CA ARG A 315 -10.72 3.23 -13.88
C ARG A 315 -9.85 4.46 -14.08
N MET A 316 -8.81 4.38 -14.90
CA MET A 316 -7.93 5.51 -15.21
C MET A 316 -8.56 6.56 -16.11
N SER A 317 -9.47 6.17 -17.02
CA SER A 317 -10.21 7.10 -17.86
C SER A 317 -11.41 7.75 -17.16
N ASN A 318 -11.72 7.36 -15.93
CA ASN A 318 -12.85 7.87 -15.16
C ASN A 318 -12.40 8.55 -13.85
N THR A 319 -13.29 9.32 -13.24
CA THR A 319 -13.10 10.03 -11.96
C THR A 319 -14.28 9.78 -11.03
N LEU A 320 -14.09 10.01 -9.73
CA LEU A 320 -15.19 9.98 -8.76
C LEU A 320 -16.21 11.12 -8.93
N GLN A 321 -15.94 12.13 -9.75
CA GLN A 321 -16.77 13.33 -9.91
C GLN A 321 -18.19 13.03 -10.41
N HIS A 322 -18.34 12.09 -11.35
CA HIS A 322 -19.61 11.83 -12.05
C HIS A 322 -20.43 10.67 -11.46
N GLY A 323 -20.10 10.22 -10.24
CA GLY A 323 -20.87 9.17 -9.57
C GLY A 323 -20.12 7.83 -9.48
N LYS A 324 -20.77 6.74 -9.90
CA LYS A 324 -20.22 5.38 -9.76
C LYS A 324 -18.99 5.23 -10.66
N SER A 325 -17.81 5.11 -10.06
CA SER A 325 -16.58 4.78 -10.77
C SER A 325 -16.57 3.32 -11.24
N GLN A 326 -15.60 2.97 -12.09
CA GLN A 326 -15.32 1.58 -12.44
C GLN A 326 -15.14 0.77 -11.16
N SER A 327 -15.84 -0.37 -11.06
CA SER A 327 -15.70 -1.25 -9.90
C SER A 327 -14.32 -1.90 -9.93
N ALA A 328 -13.70 -2.06 -8.76
CA ALA A 328 -12.48 -2.83 -8.63
C ALA A 328 -12.75 -4.28 -9.06
N THR A 329 -11.77 -4.91 -9.71
CA THR A 329 -11.78 -6.36 -9.97
C THR A 329 -11.97 -7.11 -8.66
N TYR A 330 -11.32 -6.62 -7.59
CA TYR A 330 -11.69 -6.93 -6.21
C TYR A 330 -11.32 -5.79 -5.26
N ARG A 331 -12.15 -5.58 -4.23
CA ARG A 331 -11.86 -4.72 -3.09
C ARG A 331 -11.57 -5.60 -1.88
N THR A 332 -10.63 -5.17 -1.04
CA THR A 332 -10.29 -5.88 0.20
C THR A 332 -10.13 -4.90 1.34
N HIS A 333 -10.92 -5.05 2.40
CA HIS A 333 -10.75 -4.25 3.61
C HIS A 333 -9.54 -4.75 4.40
N LEU A 334 -8.69 -3.82 4.80
CA LEU A 334 -7.46 -4.07 5.56
C LEU A 334 -7.65 -3.77 7.05
N LEU A 335 -8.38 -2.70 7.35
CA LEU A 335 -8.64 -2.24 8.70
C LEU A 335 -10.02 -1.57 8.76
N ARG A 336 -10.70 -1.73 9.88
CA ARG A 336 -11.91 -0.98 10.21
C ARG A 336 -11.85 -0.53 11.66
N ILE A 337 -12.18 0.73 11.89
CA ILE A 337 -12.41 1.27 13.24
C ILE A 337 -13.79 1.91 13.32
N GLU A 338 -14.46 1.76 14.45
CA GLU A 338 -15.83 2.24 14.66
C GLU A 338 -15.91 3.26 15.79
N ALA A 339 -16.90 4.16 15.73
CA ALA A 339 -17.20 5.14 16.79
C ALA A 339 -16.03 6.07 17.18
N VAL A 340 -15.25 6.52 16.20
CA VAL A 340 -14.16 7.50 16.39
C VAL A 340 -14.57 8.90 15.94
N PRO A 341 -13.95 9.97 16.47
CA PRO A 341 -14.17 11.32 15.98
C PRO A 341 -13.86 11.44 14.48
N PHE A 342 -14.59 12.29 13.77
CA PHE A 342 -14.35 12.54 12.34
C PHE A 342 -12.91 12.98 12.06
N THR A 343 -12.30 13.74 12.96
CA THR A 343 -10.91 14.21 12.87
C THR A 343 -9.89 13.07 12.83
N ALA A 344 -10.22 11.85 13.25
CA ALA A 344 -9.36 10.68 13.11
C ALA A 344 -8.99 10.39 11.65
N LEU A 345 -9.85 10.80 10.69
CA LEU A 345 -9.60 10.68 9.25
C LEU A 345 -8.21 11.20 8.85
N PHE A 346 -7.78 12.34 9.40
CA PHE A 346 -6.53 12.96 9.00
C PHE A 346 -5.32 12.12 9.40
N GLY A 347 -5.29 11.60 10.63
CA GLY A 347 -4.23 10.69 11.06
C GLY A 347 -4.19 9.39 10.25
N PHE A 348 -5.36 8.80 9.96
CA PHE A 348 -5.41 7.63 9.08
C PHE A 348 -4.97 7.94 7.65
N ALA A 349 -5.33 9.09 7.09
CA ALA A 349 -4.91 9.50 5.75
C ALA A 349 -3.39 9.71 5.67
N GLU A 350 -2.79 10.36 6.67
CA GLU A 350 -1.34 10.56 6.78
C GLU A 350 -0.55 9.26 6.88
N MET A 351 -1.07 8.26 7.59
CA MET A 351 -0.38 6.98 7.73
C MET A 351 -0.65 6.01 6.58
N PHE A 352 -1.81 6.11 5.92
CA PHE A 352 -2.24 5.13 4.93
C PHE A 352 -1.92 5.52 3.48
N PHE A 353 -2.08 6.79 3.11
CA PHE A 353 -1.74 7.25 1.76
C PHE A 353 -0.23 7.40 1.60
N LYS A 354 0.25 7.17 0.38
CA LYS A 354 1.68 7.27 0.07
C LYS A 354 2.10 8.69 -0.26
N SER A 355 1.21 9.49 -0.86
CA SER A 355 1.53 10.83 -1.30
C SER A 355 1.45 11.83 -0.16
N ASN A 356 2.55 12.55 0.02
CA ASN A 356 2.59 13.68 0.95
C ASN A 356 2.07 14.96 0.27
N SER A 357 2.37 15.17 -1.02
CA SER A 357 2.02 16.41 -1.71
C SER A 357 0.50 16.54 -1.88
N LEU A 358 -0.15 15.50 -2.41
CA LEU A 358 -1.61 15.48 -2.61
C LEU A 358 -2.36 15.57 -1.29
N LEU A 359 -1.82 14.95 -0.24
CA LEU A 359 -2.38 15.04 1.10
C LEU A 359 -2.26 16.45 1.68
N LYS A 360 -1.10 17.10 1.55
CA LYS A 360 -0.90 18.49 2.00
C LYS A 360 -1.82 19.47 1.29
N GLU A 361 -1.98 19.33 -0.03
CA GLU A 361 -2.90 20.15 -0.82
C GLU A 361 -4.34 20.00 -0.31
N TRP A 362 -4.81 18.77 -0.16
CA TRP A 362 -6.15 18.50 0.36
C TRP A 362 -6.34 19.04 1.79
N LEU A 363 -5.37 18.84 2.68
CA LEU A 363 -5.44 19.34 4.06
C LEU A 363 -5.47 20.88 4.12
N ALA A 364 -4.72 21.57 3.27
CA ALA A 364 -4.71 23.03 3.21
C ALA A 364 -6.07 23.60 2.79
N GLU A 365 -6.84 22.90 1.96
CA GLU A 365 -8.20 23.30 1.57
C GLU A 365 -9.23 23.07 2.68
N VAL A 366 -9.10 21.98 3.43
CA VAL A 366 -10.11 21.56 4.44
C VAL A 366 -9.84 22.17 5.82
N LEU A 367 -8.59 22.49 6.14
CA LEU A 367 -8.16 23.10 7.40
C LEU A 367 -7.58 24.50 7.11
N PRO A 368 -8.42 25.52 6.84
CA PRO A 368 -7.92 26.85 6.59
C PRO A 368 -7.12 27.34 7.79
N SER A 369 -5.94 27.90 7.54
CA SER A 369 -5.18 28.68 8.51
C SER A 369 -6.08 29.77 9.09
N GLU A 370 -6.08 29.95 10.42
CA GLU A 370 -6.87 30.99 11.09
C GLU A 370 -6.69 32.34 10.37
N PRO A 371 -7.77 33.13 10.18
CA PRO A 371 -7.63 34.47 9.61
C PRO A 371 -6.66 35.27 10.47
N GLN A 372 -5.58 35.77 9.87
CA GLN A 372 -4.71 36.75 10.52
C GLN A 372 -5.59 37.91 10.96
N GLU A 373 -5.58 38.22 12.26
CA GLU A 373 -6.24 39.43 12.78
C GLU A 373 -5.78 40.63 11.93
N PRO A 374 -6.70 41.49 11.47
CA PRO A 374 -6.31 42.66 10.70
C PRO A 374 -5.36 43.51 11.54
N GLU A 375 -4.19 43.84 10.99
CA GLU A 375 -3.25 44.75 11.64
C GLU A 375 -3.99 46.02 12.06
N PRO A 376 -3.82 46.49 13.31
CA PRO A 376 -4.45 47.72 13.76
C PRO A 376 -3.94 48.87 12.88
N VAL A 377 -4.87 49.52 12.17
CA VAL A 377 -4.60 50.72 11.40
C VAL A 377 -3.98 51.76 12.34
N PRO A 378 -2.78 52.29 12.05
CA PRO A 378 -2.21 53.34 12.88
C PRO A 378 -3.12 54.56 12.80
N VAL A 379 -3.60 55.00 13.96
CA VAL A 379 -4.31 56.27 14.12
C VAL A 379 -3.27 57.38 13.91
N GLY A 380 -3.38 58.10 12.81
CA GLY A 380 -2.58 59.28 12.48
C GLY A 380 -3.02 60.53 13.24
#